data_AF-A0AA35R0F2-F1
#
_entry.id   AF-A0AA35R0F2-F1
#
_cell.length_a   1.000
_cell.length_b   1.000
_cell.length_c   1.000
_cell.angle_alpha   90.00
_cell.angle_beta   90.00
_cell.angle_gamma   90.00
#
_symmetry.space_group_name_H-M   'P 1'
#
loop_
_entity.id
_entity.type
_entity.pdbx_description
1 polymer ?
#
loop_
_entity_poly.entity_id
_entity_poly.type
_entity_poly.pdbx_seq_one_letter_code
_entity_poly.pdbx_strand_id
1 'polypeptide(L)'
;MVVAESPVLLTEKSDWPKSLWRFPLSDDVIPSNEGAFTVTVVFGESREVVSLCRCEGEEEEGRCWVGGRGPVFGSTHTAATSSVLAAELDSCKELLEMEPDNKWCILTTLLLLQALDWLANSTQIGDMFRRLCEVDHYRQGYYQDMLSRFTIECLVMGVFQDGLSPVSLSSLDLSGKGLSRLYHTDYMLTIRTLNISNNQLCSLNHIENLVSLETLVADNNQLQGLPPGTEKLQMLKVLSIRNNQVADPRQLHCVKVVKVLRLQGNPLCDSQGWEGLVTKELTFLEQLNDLTISPELQLQGPENILLK
;
A
#
# COMPACT_ATOMS: atom_id res chain seq x y z
N MET A 1 -1.14 1.92 -38.83
CA MET A 1 -2.59 1.70 -38.65
C MET A 1 -2.84 0.21 -38.85
N VAL A 2 -2.53 -0.59 -37.84
CA VAL A 2 -2.90 -2.01 -37.79
C VAL A 2 -4.14 -2.04 -36.91
N VAL A 3 -5.29 -2.14 -37.55
CA VAL A 3 -6.57 -2.38 -36.89
C VAL A 3 -6.51 -3.85 -36.48
N ALA A 4 -6.23 -4.11 -35.20
CA ALA A 4 -6.39 -5.45 -34.65
C ALA A 4 -7.86 -5.86 -34.82
N GLU A 5 -8.04 -7.09 -35.28
CA GLU A 5 -9.32 -7.76 -35.43
C GLU A 5 -10.11 -7.66 -34.13
N SER A 6 -11.37 -7.22 -34.24
CA SER A 6 -12.44 -7.20 -33.22
C SER A 6 -12.04 -6.91 -31.76
N PRO A 7 -12.46 -5.78 -31.15
CA PRO A 7 -12.17 -5.52 -29.74
C PRO A 7 -12.73 -6.64 -28.86
N VAL A 8 -11.86 -7.29 -28.08
CA VAL A 8 -12.29 -8.26 -27.06
C VAL A 8 -12.89 -7.48 -25.89
N LEU A 9 -14.21 -7.58 -25.75
CA LEU A 9 -14.93 -6.95 -24.65
C LEU A 9 -14.81 -7.83 -23.40
N LEU A 10 -14.02 -7.38 -22.42
CA LEU A 10 -13.93 -8.00 -21.12
C LEU A 10 -14.87 -7.26 -20.16
N THR A 11 -15.80 -7.99 -19.53
CA THR A 11 -16.72 -7.43 -18.52
C THR A 11 -16.62 -8.25 -17.24
N GLU A 12 -16.44 -7.56 -16.11
CA GLU A 12 -16.57 -8.15 -14.79
C GLU A 12 -17.79 -7.49 -14.13
N LYS A 13 -18.75 -8.30 -13.68
CA LYS A 13 -19.81 -7.83 -12.78
C LYS A 13 -19.35 -8.09 -11.35
N SER A 14 -19.20 -7.03 -10.58
CA SER A 14 -18.99 -7.10 -9.13
C SER A 14 -20.22 -6.53 -8.44
N ASP A 15 -20.74 -7.23 -7.44
CA ASP A 15 -21.84 -6.75 -6.60
C ASP A 15 -21.38 -5.61 -5.65
N TRP A 16 -20.06 -5.35 -5.59
CA TRP A 16 -19.45 -4.38 -4.70
C TRP A 16 -18.42 -3.50 -5.42
N PRO A 17 -18.31 -2.20 -5.06
CA PRO A 17 -17.29 -1.33 -5.61
C PRO A 17 -15.88 -1.81 -5.23
N LYS A 18 -14.99 -1.85 -6.21
CA LYS A 18 -13.56 -2.19 -6.06
C LYS A 18 -12.71 -1.09 -6.67
N SER A 19 -11.58 -0.78 -6.04
CA SER A 19 -10.57 0.15 -6.58
C SER A 19 -9.69 -0.50 -7.65
N LEU A 20 -9.57 -1.83 -7.65
CA LEU A 20 -8.78 -2.60 -8.60
C LEU A 20 -9.65 -3.64 -9.34
N TRP A 21 -9.53 -3.63 -10.66
CA TRP A 21 -10.15 -4.59 -11.58
C TRP A 21 -9.06 -5.33 -12.34
N ARG A 22 -9.21 -6.65 -12.49
CA ARG A 22 -8.22 -7.51 -13.14
C ARG A 22 -8.89 -8.31 -14.24
N PHE A 23 -8.36 -8.20 -15.44
CA PHE A 23 -8.86 -8.93 -16.59
C PHE A 23 -7.76 -9.83 -17.15
N PRO A 24 -7.99 -11.15 -17.25
CA PRO A 24 -7.07 -12.01 -17.98
C PRO A 24 -7.09 -11.62 -19.45
N LEU A 25 -5.92 -11.36 -20.02
CA LEU A 25 -5.73 -11.19 -21.46
C LEU A 25 -5.23 -12.52 -22.00
N SER A 26 -5.85 -13.00 -23.07
CA SER A 26 -5.40 -14.20 -23.77
C SER A 26 -4.31 -13.85 -24.79
N ASP A 27 -3.42 -14.80 -25.07
CA ASP A 27 -2.22 -14.58 -25.91
C ASP A 27 -2.56 -14.14 -27.35
N ASP A 28 -3.77 -14.43 -27.82
CA ASP A 28 -4.31 -14.00 -29.11
C ASP A 28 -4.69 -12.50 -29.16
N VAL A 29 -4.89 -11.87 -28.00
CA VAL A 29 -5.24 -10.44 -27.89
C VAL A 29 -3.99 -9.57 -27.81
N ILE A 30 -2.89 -10.10 -27.29
CA ILE A 30 -1.61 -9.40 -27.21
C ILE A 30 -0.87 -9.62 -28.54
N PRO A 31 -0.66 -8.58 -29.38
CA PRO A 31 -0.01 -8.76 -30.67
C PRO A 31 1.36 -9.43 -30.49
N SER A 32 1.63 -10.45 -31.30
CA SER A 32 2.89 -11.20 -31.30
C SER A 32 4.06 -10.42 -31.90
N ASN A 33 3.80 -9.33 -32.61
CA ASN A 33 4.80 -8.47 -33.23
C ASN A 33 5.21 -7.33 -32.29
N GLU A 34 6.46 -6.86 -32.40
CA GLU A 34 6.91 -5.60 -31.79
C GLU A 34 5.94 -4.47 -32.15
N GLY A 35 5.26 -3.90 -31.16
CA GLY A 35 4.29 -2.85 -31.39
C GLY A 35 3.48 -2.49 -30.15
N ALA A 36 3.13 -1.21 -30.06
CA ALA A 36 2.18 -0.75 -29.06
C ALA A 36 0.76 -1.19 -29.42
N PHE A 37 0.00 -1.68 -28.44
CA PHE A 37 -1.43 -1.97 -28.55
C PHE A 37 -2.21 -1.05 -27.60
N THR A 38 -3.40 -0.65 -28.00
CA THR A 38 -4.22 0.28 -27.22
C THR A 38 -5.31 -0.45 -26.47
N VAL A 39 -5.40 -0.24 -25.17
CA VAL A 39 -6.53 -0.64 -24.32
C VAL A 39 -7.44 0.56 -24.16
N THR A 40 -8.73 0.39 -24.45
CA THR A 40 -9.73 1.41 -24.12
C THR A 40 -10.47 0.97 -22.86
N VAL A 41 -10.37 1.76 -21.80
CA VAL A 41 -11.16 1.57 -20.58
C VAL A 41 -12.41 2.45 -20.69
N VAL A 42 -13.59 1.83 -20.57
CA VAL A 42 -14.87 2.54 -20.55
C VAL A 42 -15.49 2.37 -19.17
N PHE A 43 -15.67 3.47 -18.45
CA PHE A 43 -16.31 3.50 -17.14
C PHE A 43 -17.48 4.48 -17.15
N GLY A 44 -18.70 3.97 -17.20
CA GLY A 44 -19.91 4.79 -17.40
C GLY A 44 -19.85 5.53 -18.74
N GLU A 45 -19.98 6.86 -18.71
CA GLU A 45 -19.82 7.72 -19.89
C GLU A 45 -18.35 8.12 -20.15
N SER A 46 -17.44 7.83 -19.22
CA SER A 46 -16.02 8.15 -19.36
C SER A 46 -15.31 7.11 -20.20
N ARG A 47 -14.49 7.58 -21.15
CA ARG A 47 -13.65 6.73 -22.00
C ARG A 47 -12.20 7.19 -21.89
N GLU A 48 -11.34 6.32 -21.39
CA GLU A 48 -9.90 6.54 -21.36
C GLU A 48 -9.22 5.56 -22.32
N VAL A 49 -8.28 6.06 -23.12
CA VAL A 49 -7.50 5.26 -24.06
C VAL A 49 -6.07 5.23 -23.59
N VAL A 50 -5.58 4.01 -23.40
CA VAL A 50 -4.28 3.69 -22.81
C VAL A 50 -3.47 2.94 -23.86
N SER A 51 -2.28 3.42 -24.20
CA SER A 51 -1.38 2.74 -25.15
C SER A 51 -0.34 1.94 -24.39
N LEU A 52 -0.39 0.62 -24.47
CA LEU A 52 0.59 -0.29 -23.89
C LEU A 52 1.62 -0.67 -24.96
N CYS A 53 2.91 -0.74 -24.61
CA CYS A 53 3.97 -1.16 -25.52
C CYS A 53 4.78 -2.29 -24.91
N ARG A 54 4.91 -3.42 -25.61
CA ARG A 54 5.78 -4.51 -25.18
C ARG A 54 7.24 -4.03 -25.22
N CYS A 55 7.89 -3.93 -24.07
CA CYS A 55 9.33 -3.66 -23.98
C CYS A 55 10.08 -4.99 -23.86
N GLU A 56 10.99 -5.29 -24.79
CA GLU A 56 12.00 -6.34 -24.63
C GLU A 56 13.32 -5.68 -24.20
N GLY A 57 13.76 -5.98 -22.98
CA GLY A 57 14.99 -5.47 -22.38
C GLY A 57 15.30 -6.24 -21.10
N GLU A 58 16.59 -6.52 -20.89
CA GLU A 58 17.15 -7.54 -19.99
C GLU A 58 16.56 -7.54 -18.55
N GLU A 59 16.18 -8.75 -18.09
CA GLU A 59 15.63 -9.11 -16.77
C GLU A 59 14.19 -8.63 -16.38
N GLU A 60 13.54 -7.77 -17.16
CA GLU A 60 12.16 -7.31 -16.86
C GLU A 60 11.12 -7.80 -17.87
N GLU A 61 10.67 -9.05 -17.73
CA GLU A 61 9.63 -9.65 -18.58
C GLU A 61 8.33 -8.83 -18.61
N GLY A 62 8.03 -8.19 -19.77
CA GLY A 62 6.68 -7.99 -20.29
C GLY A 62 5.73 -7.03 -19.55
N ARG A 63 6.19 -6.24 -18.56
CA ARG A 63 5.31 -5.34 -17.79
C ARG A 63 5.19 -3.96 -18.43
N CYS A 64 3.95 -3.53 -18.67
CA CYS A 64 3.65 -2.22 -19.23
C CYS A 64 2.71 -1.49 -18.27
N TRP A 65 3.06 -0.26 -17.90
CA TRP A 65 2.23 0.59 -17.04
C TRP A 65 1.85 1.85 -17.80
N VAL A 66 0.59 2.23 -17.71
CA VAL A 66 0.15 3.52 -18.23
C VAL A 66 -0.57 4.23 -17.09
N GLY A 67 0.03 5.34 -16.67
CA GLY A 67 -0.55 6.22 -15.68
C GLY A 67 -1.65 7.09 -16.29
N GLY A 68 -2.74 7.25 -15.55
CA GLY A 68 -3.72 8.31 -15.77
C GLY A 68 -3.28 9.63 -15.10
N ARG A 69 -4.26 10.50 -14.80
CA ARG A 69 -4.03 11.69 -13.96
C ARG A 69 -3.43 11.27 -12.61
N GLY A 70 -2.50 12.08 -12.10
CA GLY A 70 -1.92 11.88 -10.77
C GLY A 70 -2.97 11.91 -9.65
N PRO A 71 -2.58 11.56 -8.41
CA PRO A 71 -3.48 11.55 -7.27
C PRO A 71 -4.13 12.91 -7.05
N VAL A 72 -5.39 12.90 -6.60
CA VAL A 72 -6.14 14.11 -6.25
C VAL A 72 -6.65 13.96 -4.82
N PHE A 73 -5.94 14.56 -3.88
CA PHE A 73 -6.28 14.47 -2.44
C PHE A 73 -6.94 15.75 -1.90
N GLY A 74 -6.82 16.88 -2.61
CA GLY A 74 -7.37 18.17 -2.22
C GLY A 74 -8.46 18.69 -3.15
N SER A 75 -9.11 19.78 -2.74
CA SER A 75 -10.10 20.50 -3.55
C SER A 75 -9.53 21.81 -4.11
N THR A 76 -9.95 22.17 -5.31
CA THR A 76 -9.66 23.49 -5.89
C THR A 76 -10.78 24.46 -5.57
N HIS A 77 -10.45 25.63 -5.04
CA HIS A 77 -11.42 26.66 -4.66
C HIS A 77 -11.28 27.93 -5.51
N THR A 78 -12.37 28.69 -5.60
CA THR A 78 -12.33 30.04 -6.19
C THR A 78 -11.61 31.01 -5.26
N ALA A 79 -11.03 32.08 -5.80
CA ALA A 79 -10.35 33.10 -4.99
C ALA A 79 -11.26 33.71 -3.90
N ALA A 80 -12.55 33.90 -4.19
CA ALA A 80 -13.52 34.39 -3.21
C ALA A 80 -13.70 33.39 -2.05
N THR A 81 -13.84 32.10 -2.36
CA THR A 81 -13.93 31.04 -1.35
C THR A 81 -12.65 30.93 -0.53
N SER A 82 -11.48 30.95 -1.16
CA SER A 82 -10.19 30.90 -0.46
C SER A 82 -10.00 32.09 0.48
N SER A 83 -10.45 33.29 0.09
CA SER A 83 -10.41 34.48 0.95
C SER A 83 -11.26 34.31 2.22
N VAL A 84 -12.48 33.78 2.08
CA VAL A 84 -13.36 33.51 3.23
C VAL A 84 -12.73 32.44 4.15
N LEU A 85 -12.26 31.33 3.59
CA LEU A 85 -11.63 30.26 4.37
C LEU A 85 -10.37 30.75 5.12
N ALA A 86 -9.60 31.66 4.52
CA ALA A 86 -8.44 32.27 5.18
C ALA A 86 -8.85 33.16 6.36
N ALA A 87 -9.90 33.98 6.21
CA ALA A 87 -10.42 34.80 7.31
C ALA A 87 -10.96 33.95 8.48
N GLU A 88 -11.65 32.85 8.18
CA GLU A 88 -12.09 31.88 9.19
C GLU A 88 -10.90 31.18 9.89
N LEU A 89 -9.83 30.89 9.13
CA LEU A 89 -8.61 30.31 9.70
C LEU A 89 -7.95 31.26 10.69
N ASP A 90 -7.88 32.55 10.37
CA ASP A 90 -7.31 33.56 11.27
C ASP A 90 -8.15 33.72 12.53
N SER A 91 -9.49 33.73 12.39
CA SER A 91 -10.41 33.75 13.53
C SER A 91 -10.26 32.52 14.44
N CYS A 92 -10.06 31.33 13.85
CA CYS A 92 -9.79 30.11 14.63
C CYS A 92 -8.45 30.16 15.37
N LYS A 93 -7.41 30.75 14.77
CA LYS A 93 -6.11 30.92 15.44
C LYS A 93 -6.22 31.83 16.66
N GLU A 94 -6.92 32.96 16.54
CA GLU A 94 -7.19 33.86 17.69
C GLU A 94 -7.95 33.13 18.81
N LEU A 95 -8.92 32.28 18.47
CA LEU A 95 -9.64 31.49 19.46
C LEU A 95 -8.72 30.45 20.15
N LEU A 96 -7.78 29.83 19.43
CA LEU A 96 -6.81 28.90 20.01
C LEU A 96 -5.80 29.58 20.95
N GLU A 97 -5.57 30.88 20.81
CA GLU A 97 -4.76 31.64 21.78
C GLU A 97 -5.47 31.78 23.12
N MET A 98 -6.81 31.89 23.10
CA MET A 98 -7.64 32.01 24.30
C MET A 98 -8.01 30.65 24.89
N GLU A 99 -8.31 29.67 24.04
CA GLU A 99 -8.75 28.32 24.41
C GLU A 99 -7.86 27.26 23.71
N PRO A 100 -6.62 27.05 24.21
CA PRO A 100 -5.65 26.18 23.55
C PRO A 100 -6.12 24.74 23.38
N ASP A 101 -6.94 24.23 24.30
CA ASP A 101 -7.38 22.83 24.31
C ASP A 101 -8.80 22.66 23.75
N ASN A 102 -9.32 23.66 23.02
CA ASN A 102 -10.59 23.53 22.34
C ASN A 102 -10.45 22.61 21.11
N LYS A 103 -10.72 21.31 21.30
CA LYS A 103 -10.60 20.27 20.26
C LYS A 103 -11.36 20.57 18.96
N TRP A 104 -12.50 21.24 19.05
CA TRP A 104 -13.27 21.60 17.86
C TRP A 104 -12.58 22.70 17.08
N CYS A 105 -12.03 23.70 17.77
CA CYS A 105 -11.25 24.74 17.12
C CYS A 105 -9.95 24.18 16.52
N ILE A 106 -9.26 23.25 17.19
CA ILE A 106 -8.08 22.56 16.65
C ILE A 106 -8.46 21.80 15.37
N LEU A 107 -9.54 21.00 15.41
CA LEU A 107 -10.00 20.24 14.25
C LEU A 107 -10.44 21.15 13.09
N THR A 108 -11.18 22.21 13.35
CA THR A 108 -11.61 23.16 12.32
C THR A 108 -10.40 23.87 11.70
N THR A 109 -9.45 24.34 12.51
CA THR A 109 -8.20 24.95 12.02
C THR A 109 -7.44 23.98 11.10
N LEU A 110 -7.34 22.71 11.48
CA LEU A 110 -6.73 21.66 10.67
C LEU A 110 -7.45 21.50 9.32
N LEU A 111 -8.78 21.40 9.32
CA LEU A 111 -9.58 21.25 8.10
C LEU A 111 -9.46 22.47 7.17
N LEU A 112 -9.37 23.67 7.74
CA LEU A 112 -9.15 24.92 6.98
C LEU A 112 -7.76 24.95 6.34
N LEU A 113 -6.72 24.54 7.07
CA LEU A 113 -5.37 24.41 6.51
C LEU A 113 -5.35 23.39 5.36
N GLN A 114 -6.06 22.27 5.51
CA GLN A 114 -6.21 21.28 4.43
C GLN A 114 -6.95 21.84 3.21
N ALA A 115 -8.02 22.59 3.43
CA ALA A 115 -8.81 23.17 2.34
C ALA A 115 -8.06 24.28 1.57
N LEU A 116 -7.23 25.07 2.26
CA LEU A 116 -6.51 26.19 1.64
C LEU A 116 -5.28 25.74 0.87
N ASP A 117 -4.35 25.07 1.54
CA ASP A 117 -3.15 24.51 0.93
C ASP A 117 -2.57 23.43 1.85
N TRP A 118 -3.06 22.21 1.68
CA TRP A 118 -2.69 21.10 2.55
C TRP A 118 -1.20 20.72 2.46
N LEU A 119 -0.55 20.95 1.32
CA LEU A 119 0.85 20.57 1.11
C LEU A 119 1.79 21.60 1.75
N ALA A 120 1.54 22.89 1.50
CA ALA A 120 2.31 23.97 2.12
C ALA A 120 2.17 23.97 3.65
N ASN A 121 1.00 23.58 4.17
CA ASN A 121 0.72 23.53 5.61
C ASN A 121 0.93 22.15 6.25
N SER A 122 1.57 21.20 5.56
CA SER A 122 1.67 19.80 5.99
C SER A 122 2.26 19.59 7.38
N THR A 123 3.29 20.36 7.74
CA THR A 123 3.91 20.30 9.07
C THR A 123 2.92 20.73 10.15
N GLN A 124 2.26 21.88 9.95
CA GLN A 124 1.28 22.41 10.90
C GLN A 124 0.08 21.47 11.05
N ILE A 125 -0.42 20.90 9.95
CA ILE A 125 -1.51 19.90 9.96
C ILE A 125 -1.09 18.67 10.79
N GLY A 126 0.13 18.18 10.59
CA GLY A 126 0.68 17.07 11.37
C GLY A 126 0.76 17.36 12.87
N ASP A 127 1.22 18.55 13.25
CA ASP A 127 1.28 19.00 14.65
C ASP A 127 -0.11 19.08 15.27
N MET A 128 -1.10 19.59 14.52
CA MET A 128 -2.49 19.69 14.95
C MET A 128 -3.14 18.32 15.16
N PHE A 129 -2.85 17.33 14.30
CA PHE A 129 -3.29 15.95 14.54
C PHE A 129 -2.71 15.39 15.85
N ARG A 130 -1.41 15.59 16.11
CA ARG A 130 -0.79 15.10 17.36
C ARG A 130 -1.42 15.77 18.59
N ARG A 131 -1.69 17.08 18.52
CA ARG A 131 -2.39 17.81 19.58
C ARG A 131 -3.82 17.31 19.79
N LEU A 132 -4.56 16.97 18.72
CA LEU A 132 -5.90 16.35 18.85
C LEU A 132 -5.85 15.01 19.58
N CYS A 133 -4.82 14.19 19.33
CA CYS A 133 -4.63 12.93 20.05
C CYS A 133 -4.42 13.15 21.56
N GLU A 134 -3.75 14.23 21.95
CA GLU A 134 -3.50 14.60 23.35
C GLU A 134 -4.77 15.14 24.04
N VAL A 135 -5.50 16.03 23.37
CA VAL A 135 -6.64 16.77 23.94
C VAL A 135 -7.95 15.95 23.93
N ASP A 136 -8.20 15.10 22.93
CA ASP A 136 -9.41 14.29 22.82
C ASP A 136 -9.10 12.79 22.79
N HIS A 137 -8.59 12.29 23.93
CA HIS A 137 -8.07 10.94 24.09
C HIS A 137 -9.03 9.82 23.64
N TYR A 138 -10.34 10.00 23.84
CA TYR A 138 -11.35 9.02 23.39
C TYR A 138 -11.42 8.85 21.87
N ARG A 139 -10.89 9.81 21.10
CA ARG A 139 -10.82 9.77 19.62
C ARG A 139 -9.37 9.68 19.11
N GLN A 140 -8.38 9.44 19.96
CA GLN A 140 -6.97 9.40 19.53
C GLN A 140 -6.72 8.46 18.34
N GLY A 141 -7.34 7.28 18.32
CA GLY A 141 -7.19 6.32 17.23
C GLY A 141 -7.74 6.84 15.89
N TYR A 142 -8.84 7.61 15.94
CA TYR A 142 -9.39 8.26 14.74
C TYR A 142 -8.42 9.30 14.18
N TYR A 143 -7.82 10.14 15.03
CA TYR A 143 -6.85 11.14 14.58
C TYR A 143 -5.54 10.51 14.11
N GLN A 144 -5.07 9.43 14.75
CA GLN A 144 -3.91 8.66 14.28
C GLN A 144 -4.15 8.04 12.91
N ASP A 145 -5.35 7.50 12.67
CA ASP A 145 -5.75 6.96 11.36
C ASP A 145 -5.78 8.07 10.30
N MET A 146 -6.33 9.25 10.63
CA MET A 146 -6.32 10.41 9.73
C MET A 146 -4.90 10.93 9.46
N LEU A 147 -4.03 10.97 10.47
CA LEU A 147 -2.64 11.37 10.31
C LEU A 147 -1.87 10.37 9.43
N SER A 148 -2.14 9.07 9.59
CA SER A 148 -1.57 8.02 8.73
C SER A 148 -1.97 8.24 7.28
N ARG A 149 -3.27 8.47 7.03
CA ARG A 149 -3.79 8.82 5.71
C ARG A 149 -3.09 10.05 5.14
N PHE A 150 -3.06 11.15 5.88
CA PHE A 150 -2.45 12.42 5.44
C PHE A 150 -0.96 12.28 5.13
N THR A 151 -0.23 11.53 5.97
CA THR A 151 1.20 11.28 5.77
C THR A 151 1.46 10.53 4.47
N ILE A 152 0.66 9.50 4.19
CA ILE A 152 0.75 8.75 2.92
C ILE A 152 0.38 9.66 1.74
N GLU A 153 -0.67 10.48 1.85
CA GLU A 153 -1.06 11.44 0.80
C GLU A 153 0.09 12.40 0.46
N CYS A 154 0.76 12.96 1.47
CA CYS A 154 1.92 13.84 1.28
C CYS A 154 3.07 13.12 0.55
N LEU A 155 3.41 11.90 0.99
CA LEU A 155 4.51 11.13 0.40
C LEU A 155 4.21 10.72 -1.04
N VAL A 156 3.00 10.21 -1.28
CA VAL A 156 2.54 9.88 -2.63
C VAL A 156 2.59 11.15 -3.50
N MET A 157 2.10 12.30 -3.03
CA MET A 157 2.18 13.53 -3.83
C MET A 157 3.59 13.98 -4.12
N GLY A 158 4.49 13.95 -3.14
CA GLY A 158 5.89 14.32 -3.34
C GLY A 158 6.51 13.54 -4.50
N VAL A 159 6.26 12.22 -4.55
CA VAL A 159 6.79 11.40 -5.63
C VAL A 159 6.22 11.78 -7.01
N PHE A 160 4.92 12.05 -7.09
CA PHE A 160 4.30 12.46 -8.36
C PHE A 160 4.72 13.88 -8.79
N GLN A 161 5.08 14.77 -7.85
CA GLN A 161 5.55 16.13 -8.13
C GLN A 161 7.02 16.18 -8.57
N ASP A 162 7.86 15.28 -8.06
CA ASP A 162 9.29 15.20 -8.39
C ASP A 162 9.58 14.71 -9.83
N GLY A 163 8.54 14.58 -10.67
CA GLY A 163 8.65 14.16 -12.06
C GLY A 163 8.95 12.66 -12.24
N LEU A 164 8.99 11.90 -11.14
CA LEU A 164 8.99 10.45 -11.18
C LEU A 164 7.60 9.99 -11.62
N SER A 165 7.52 9.38 -12.80
CA SER A 165 6.30 8.70 -13.21
C SER A 165 5.96 7.63 -12.15
N PRO A 166 4.68 7.37 -11.82
CA PRO A 166 4.32 6.20 -11.01
C PRO A 166 4.86 4.88 -11.59
N VAL A 167 5.14 4.86 -12.90
CA VAL A 167 5.82 3.75 -13.59
C VAL A 167 7.28 3.60 -13.15
N SER A 168 7.94 4.69 -12.73
CA SER A 168 9.32 4.73 -12.25
C SER A 168 9.46 4.40 -10.75
N LEU A 169 8.34 4.34 -10.01
CA LEU A 169 8.33 3.98 -8.59
C LEU A 169 8.46 2.48 -8.40
N SER A 170 9.69 1.97 -8.41
CA SER A 170 9.96 0.58 -8.04
C SER A 170 10.00 0.36 -6.54
N SER A 171 10.30 1.40 -5.74
CA SER A 171 10.42 1.30 -4.29
C SER A 171 9.81 2.50 -3.56
N LEU A 172 9.16 2.24 -2.43
CA LEU A 172 8.61 3.25 -1.53
C LEU A 172 8.96 2.92 -0.07
N ASP A 173 9.47 3.93 0.63
CA ASP A 173 9.79 3.85 2.05
C ASP A 173 8.81 4.67 2.89
N LEU A 174 7.99 3.96 3.67
CA LEU A 174 7.04 4.47 4.65
C LEU A 174 7.49 4.10 6.08
N SER A 175 8.76 3.76 6.29
CA SER A 175 9.25 3.35 7.60
C SER A 175 9.32 4.52 8.59
N GLY A 176 9.04 4.23 9.87
CA GLY A 176 9.18 5.20 10.95
C GLY A 176 8.23 6.40 10.86
N LYS A 177 7.05 6.23 10.23
CA LYS A 177 6.08 7.32 10.01
C LYS A 177 4.94 7.34 11.04
N GLY A 178 4.96 6.42 12.01
CA GLY A 178 3.93 6.32 13.04
C GLY A 178 2.57 5.89 12.51
N LEU A 179 2.53 5.13 11.41
CA LEU A 179 1.29 4.72 10.75
C LEU A 179 0.52 3.70 11.60
N SER A 180 -0.76 3.97 11.89
CA SER A 180 -1.71 3.02 12.49
C SER A 180 -2.46 2.21 11.42
N ARG A 181 -2.59 2.76 10.21
CA ARG A 181 -3.22 2.12 9.05
C ARG A 181 -2.52 2.48 7.75
N LEU A 182 -2.60 1.56 6.79
CA LEU A 182 -2.20 1.78 5.41
C LEU A 182 -3.40 2.30 4.60
N TYR A 183 -3.19 3.38 3.85
CA TYR A 183 -4.17 4.01 2.96
C TYR A 183 -3.61 4.10 1.54
N HIS A 184 -4.48 4.34 0.55
CA HIS A 184 -4.08 4.74 -0.80
C HIS A 184 -3.18 3.74 -1.54
N THR A 185 -3.28 2.45 -1.19
CA THR A 185 -2.59 1.34 -1.88
C THR A 185 -2.95 1.25 -3.37
N ASP A 186 -4.08 1.83 -3.77
CA ASP A 186 -4.52 2.02 -5.15
C ASP A 186 -3.70 3.04 -5.95
N TYR A 187 -2.77 3.77 -5.32
CA TYR A 187 -1.74 4.55 -6.00
C TYR A 187 -0.38 3.85 -6.04
N MET A 188 -0.30 2.62 -5.51
CA MET A 188 0.94 1.88 -5.25
C MET A 188 1.06 0.59 -6.08
N LEU A 189 0.27 0.43 -7.15
CA LEU A 189 0.19 -0.83 -7.91
C LEU A 189 1.53 -1.26 -8.55
N THR A 190 2.36 -0.28 -8.90
CA THR A 190 3.63 -0.47 -9.63
C THR A 190 4.81 -0.77 -8.70
N ILE A 191 4.63 -0.57 -7.39
CA ILE A 191 5.71 -0.69 -6.40
C ILE A 191 6.15 -2.14 -6.29
N ARG A 192 7.46 -2.37 -6.40
CA ARG A 192 8.09 -3.69 -6.23
C ARG A 192 8.67 -3.88 -4.84
N THR A 193 9.13 -2.81 -4.20
CA THR A 193 9.71 -2.85 -2.85
C THR A 193 9.02 -1.85 -1.93
N LEU A 194 8.29 -2.34 -0.93
CA LEU A 194 7.62 -1.51 0.06
C LEU A 194 8.24 -1.75 1.44
N ASN A 195 8.73 -0.68 2.06
CA ASN A 195 9.14 -0.68 3.46
C ASN A 195 8.12 0.07 4.31
N ILE A 196 7.45 -0.64 5.22
CA ILE A 196 6.48 -0.09 6.20
C ILE A 196 6.93 -0.40 7.64
N SER A 197 8.23 -0.64 7.84
CA SER A 197 8.76 -1.00 9.16
C SER A 197 8.70 0.13 10.18
N ASN A 198 8.76 -0.20 11.47
CA ASN A 198 8.77 0.78 12.57
C ASN A 198 7.51 1.66 12.57
N ASN A 199 6.35 1.04 12.44
CA ASN A 199 5.04 1.69 12.49
C ASN A 199 4.17 1.00 13.57
N GLN A 200 2.87 1.30 13.61
CA GLN A 200 1.91 0.78 14.57
C GLN A 200 0.79 -0.01 13.85
N LEU A 201 1.13 -0.66 12.74
CA LEU A 201 0.16 -1.36 11.90
C LEU A 201 -0.26 -2.67 12.57
N CYS A 202 -1.58 -2.83 12.78
CA CYS A 202 -2.17 -4.09 13.26
C CYS A 202 -2.69 -4.97 12.10
N SER A 203 -2.88 -4.39 10.92
CA SER A 203 -3.33 -5.06 9.70
C SER A 203 -2.81 -4.32 8.45
N LEU A 204 -2.72 -5.04 7.33
CA LEU A 204 -2.32 -4.52 6.02
C LEU A 204 -3.53 -4.43 5.08
N ASN A 205 -4.50 -3.58 5.41
CA ASN A 205 -5.73 -3.47 4.62
C ASN A 205 -5.42 -3.07 3.17
N HIS A 206 -6.16 -3.65 2.22
CA HIS A 206 -6.03 -3.39 0.78
C HIS A 206 -4.66 -3.74 0.18
N ILE A 207 -3.87 -4.57 0.86
CA ILE A 207 -2.56 -5.02 0.36
C ILE A 207 -2.68 -5.68 -1.01
N GLU A 208 -3.82 -6.27 -1.35
CA GLU A 208 -4.09 -6.90 -2.66
C GLU A 208 -3.95 -5.95 -3.87
N ASN A 209 -3.94 -4.64 -3.64
CA ASN A 209 -3.71 -3.64 -4.70
C ASN A 209 -2.25 -3.59 -5.15
N LEU A 210 -1.31 -4.04 -4.32
CA LEU A 210 0.14 -4.01 -4.59
C LEU A 210 0.57 -5.15 -5.52
N VAL A 211 -0.09 -5.28 -6.67
CA VAL A 211 0.02 -6.44 -7.57
C VAL A 211 1.43 -6.72 -8.10
N SER A 212 2.32 -5.72 -8.06
CA SER A 212 3.72 -5.82 -8.50
C SER A 212 4.71 -6.05 -7.38
N LEU A 213 4.24 -6.13 -6.14
CA LEU A 213 5.11 -6.17 -4.97
C LEU A 213 5.93 -7.46 -4.96
N GLU A 214 7.26 -7.30 -4.92
CA GLU A 214 8.22 -8.39 -4.86
C GLU A 214 8.86 -8.51 -3.47
N THR A 215 9.04 -7.38 -2.79
CA THR A 215 9.62 -7.29 -1.45
C THR A 215 8.75 -6.44 -0.53
N LEU A 216 8.32 -7.02 0.59
CA LEU A 216 7.63 -6.32 1.66
C LEU A 216 8.43 -6.42 2.96
N VAL A 217 8.81 -5.26 3.51
CA VAL A 217 9.45 -5.15 4.83
C VAL A 217 8.49 -4.46 5.78
N ALA A 218 7.94 -5.21 6.74
CA ALA A 218 6.95 -4.76 7.72
C ALA A 218 7.39 -5.05 9.16
N ASP A 219 8.70 -5.07 9.39
CA ASP A 219 9.33 -5.29 10.68
C ASP A 219 8.89 -4.25 11.73
N ASN A 220 8.88 -4.60 13.02
CA ASN A 220 8.56 -3.70 14.13
C ASN A 220 7.19 -3.03 13.94
N ASN A 221 6.14 -3.85 13.86
CA ASN A 221 4.73 -3.45 13.80
C ASN A 221 3.93 -4.28 14.82
N GLN A 222 2.60 -4.27 14.72
CA GLN A 222 1.69 -4.99 15.62
C GLN A 222 0.86 -6.03 14.86
N LEU A 223 1.39 -6.57 13.75
CA LEU A 223 0.68 -7.50 12.89
C LEU A 223 0.50 -8.84 13.60
N GLN A 224 -0.74 -9.30 13.72
CA GLN A 224 -1.04 -10.64 14.23
C GLN A 224 -1.02 -11.70 13.12
N GLY A 225 -0.95 -11.28 11.87
CA GLY A 225 -1.01 -12.14 10.70
C GLY A 225 -1.16 -11.28 9.45
N LEU A 226 -1.43 -11.94 8.33
CA LEU A 226 -1.67 -11.26 7.06
C LEU A 226 -3.15 -11.30 6.71
N PRO A 227 -3.72 -10.22 6.17
CA PRO A 227 -5.13 -10.17 5.85
C PRO A 227 -5.46 -11.00 4.60
N PRO A 228 -6.74 -11.39 4.43
CA PRO A 228 -7.23 -11.90 3.15
C PRO A 228 -6.91 -10.93 2.01
N GLY A 229 -6.59 -11.45 0.84
CA GLY A 229 -6.12 -10.68 -0.30
C GLY A 229 -4.61 -10.70 -0.48
N THR A 230 -3.84 -11.03 0.57
CA THR A 230 -2.38 -11.20 0.46
C THR A 230 -2.01 -12.32 -0.52
N GLU A 231 -2.86 -13.34 -0.67
CA GLU A 231 -2.71 -14.41 -1.67
C GLU A 231 -2.76 -13.90 -3.12
N LYS A 232 -3.25 -12.68 -3.37
CA LYS A 232 -3.27 -12.08 -4.72
C LYS A 232 -1.93 -11.48 -5.12
N LEU A 233 -0.98 -11.35 -4.19
CA LEU A 233 0.37 -10.84 -4.40
C LEU A 233 1.28 -11.91 -5.03
N GLN A 234 0.97 -12.29 -6.25
CA GLN A 234 1.63 -13.40 -6.97
C GLN A 234 3.12 -13.16 -7.23
N MET A 235 3.56 -11.89 -7.16
CA MET A 235 4.96 -11.51 -7.38
C MET A 235 5.79 -11.45 -6.08
N LEU A 236 5.17 -11.62 -4.91
CA LEU A 236 5.84 -11.43 -3.62
C LEU A 236 6.84 -12.56 -3.37
N LYS A 237 8.13 -12.22 -3.39
CA LYS A 237 9.25 -13.17 -3.18
C LYS A 237 9.81 -13.07 -1.77
N VAL A 238 9.90 -11.85 -1.23
CA VAL A 238 10.54 -11.58 0.07
C VAL A 238 9.53 -10.92 1.00
N LEU A 239 9.30 -11.53 2.16
CA LEU A 239 8.48 -10.98 3.23
C LEU A 239 9.27 -10.95 4.53
N SER A 240 9.37 -9.77 5.13
CA SER A 240 9.89 -9.59 6.48
C SER A 240 8.81 -9.00 7.37
N ILE A 241 8.47 -9.73 8.43
CA ILE A 241 7.50 -9.32 9.46
C ILE A 241 8.11 -9.57 10.85
N ARG A 242 9.41 -9.27 11.02
CA ARG A 242 10.10 -9.43 12.31
C ARG A 242 9.49 -8.55 13.38
N ASN A 243 9.60 -8.95 14.64
CA ASN A 243 9.12 -8.18 15.80
C ASN A 243 7.67 -7.71 15.60
N ASN A 244 6.78 -8.67 15.35
CA ASN A 244 5.33 -8.48 15.23
C ASN A 244 4.61 -9.40 16.25
N GLN A 245 3.31 -9.61 16.10
CA GLN A 245 2.47 -10.36 17.03
C GLN A 245 1.93 -11.68 16.44
N VAL A 246 2.65 -12.28 15.48
CA VAL A 246 2.27 -13.58 14.91
C VAL A 246 2.52 -14.68 15.93
N ALA A 247 1.47 -15.39 16.33
CA ALA A 247 1.51 -16.40 17.38
C ALA A 247 1.29 -17.84 16.86
N ASP A 248 0.74 -18.01 15.66
CA ASP A 248 0.35 -19.30 15.11
C ASP A 248 0.66 -19.37 13.60
N PRO A 249 1.21 -20.47 13.07
CA PRO A 249 1.49 -20.62 11.63
C PRO A 249 0.25 -20.41 10.74
N ARG A 250 -0.95 -20.72 11.24
CA ARG A 250 -2.22 -20.52 10.52
C ARG A 250 -2.46 -19.05 10.19
N GLN A 251 -1.83 -18.11 10.87
CA GLN A 251 -1.93 -16.67 10.55
C GLN A 251 -1.15 -16.27 9.28
N LEU A 252 -0.38 -17.20 8.69
CA LEU A 252 0.43 -17.00 7.48
C LEU A 252 -0.12 -17.75 6.25
N HIS A 253 -1.28 -18.40 6.35
CA HIS A 253 -1.84 -19.24 5.27
C HIS A 253 -2.07 -18.51 3.93
N CYS A 254 -2.14 -17.18 3.92
CA CYS A 254 -2.33 -16.37 2.72
C CYS A 254 -1.07 -16.16 1.87
N VAL A 255 0.15 -16.37 2.39
CA VAL A 255 1.41 -16.07 1.67
C VAL A 255 2.07 -17.28 1.02
N LYS A 256 1.39 -17.87 0.04
CA LYS A 256 1.81 -19.14 -0.56
C LYS A 256 3.01 -19.04 -1.52
N VAL A 257 3.32 -17.86 -2.04
CA VAL A 257 4.33 -17.67 -3.11
C VAL A 257 5.69 -17.14 -2.61
N VAL A 258 5.80 -16.85 -1.31
CA VAL A 258 7.00 -16.25 -0.72
C VAL A 258 8.15 -17.26 -0.70
N LYS A 259 9.33 -16.82 -1.16
CA LYS A 259 10.57 -17.59 -1.15
C LYS A 259 11.43 -17.34 0.08
N VAL A 260 11.44 -16.09 0.57
CA VAL A 260 12.22 -15.68 1.74
C VAL A 260 11.27 -15.09 2.78
N LEU A 261 11.18 -15.72 3.94
CA LEU A 261 10.32 -15.29 5.05
C LEU A 261 11.15 -15.02 6.29
N ARG A 262 10.97 -13.84 6.91
CA ARG A 262 11.62 -13.47 8.17
C ARG A 262 10.56 -13.21 9.24
N LEU A 263 10.61 -14.00 10.30
CA LEU A 263 9.66 -14.04 11.41
C LEU A 263 10.32 -13.79 12.78
N GLN A 264 11.63 -13.58 12.85
CA GLN A 264 12.34 -13.40 14.13
C GLN A 264 11.63 -12.37 15.04
N GLY A 265 11.51 -12.69 16.34
CA GLY A 265 10.88 -11.82 17.33
C GLY A 265 9.34 -11.81 17.32
N ASN A 266 8.70 -12.78 16.68
CA ASN A 266 7.27 -13.04 16.85
C ASN A 266 7.03 -14.12 17.92
N PRO A 267 5.92 -14.07 18.69
CA PRO A 267 5.58 -15.08 19.69
C PRO A 267 5.58 -16.53 19.18
N LEU A 268 5.29 -16.74 17.89
CA LEU A 268 5.39 -18.05 17.24
C LEU A 268 6.77 -18.70 17.40
N CYS A 269 7.85 -17.91 17.34
CA CYS A 269 9.23 -18.38 17.39
C CYS A 269 9.65 -18.92 18.76
N ASP A 270 8.84 -18.71 19.80
CA ASP A 270 9.09 -19.24 21.15
C ASP A 270 8.60 -20.70 21.31
N SER A 271 7.79 -21.19 20.36
CA SER A 271 7.25 -22.55 20.40
C SER A 271 8.21 -23.56 19.74
N GLN A 272 8.32 -24.78 20.27
CA GLN A 272 9.20 -25.79 19.67
C GLN A 272 8.64 -26.32 18.34
N GLY A 273 9.51 -26.51 17.34
CA GLY A 273 9.15 -27.09 16.04
C GLY A 273 8.29 -26.18 15.15
N TRP A 274 8.21 -24.89 15.47
CA TRP A 274 7.43 -23.91 14.73
C TRP A 274 7.91 -23.77 13.28
N GLU A 275 9.21 -23.90 13.03
CA GLU A 275 9.81 -23.86 11.70
C GLU A 275 9.19 -24.93 10.80
N GLY A 276 9.08 -26.15 11.31
CA GLY A 276 8.46 -27.29 10.63
C GLY A 276 6.99 -27.11 10.30
N LEU A 277 6.26 -26.40 11.16
CA LEU A 277 4.85 -26.08 10.89
C LEU A 277 4.74 -25.02 9.78
N VAL A 278 5.60 -23.99 9.80
CA VAL A 278 5.60 -22.93 8.79
C VAL A 278 6.01 -23.47 7.42
N THR A 279 7.07 -24.27 7.34
CA THR A 279 7.53 -24.85 6.06
C THR A 279 6.53 -25.83 5.45
N LYS A 280 5.74 -26.52 6.29
CA LYS A 280 4.65 -27.39 5.83
C LYS A 280 3.50 -26.60 5.20
N GLU A 281 3.16 -25.45 5.78
CA GLU A 281 2.12 -24.56 5.25
C GLU A 281 2.60 -23.80 3.99
N LEU A 282 3.88 -23.42 3.94
CA LEU A 282 4.48 -22.59 2.90
C LEU A 282 5.46 -23.40 2.03
N THR A 283 4.92 -24.15 1.07
CA THR A 283 5.66 -25.13 0.26
C THR A 283 6.66 -24.54 -0.73
N PHE A 284 6.61 -23.24 -1.00
CA PHE A 284 7.52 -22.56 -1.94
C PHE A 284 8.69 -21.84 -1.24
N LEU A 285 8.80 -22.00 0.08
CA LEU A 285 9.78 -21.30 0.89
C LEU A 285 11.18 -21.89 0.69
N GLU A 286 12.12 -21.06 0.26
CA GLU A 286 13.54 -21.39 0.05
C GLU A 286 14.39 -20.98 1.27
N GLN A 287 13.96 -19.94 1.99
CA GLN A 287 14.63 -19.44 3.18
C GLN A 287 13.63 -19.02 4.26
N LEU A 288 13.80 -19.55 5.47
CA LEU A 288 13.07 -19.15 6.67
C LEU A 288 14.06 -18.60 7.69
N ASN A 289 13.92 -17.32 8.03
CA ASN A 289 14.90 -16.62 8.87
C ASN A 289 16.31 -16.77 8.27
N ASP A 290 17.23 -17.38 9.02
CA ASP A 290 18.60 -17.66 8.61
C ASP A 290 18.79 -19.12 8.13
N LEU A 291 17.70 -19.91 8.11
CA LEU A 291 17.68 -21.30 7.65
C LEU A 291 17.39 -21.38 6.16
N THR A 292 18.25 -22.08 5.42
CA THR A 292 17.99 -22.46 4.01
C THR A 292 17.21 -23.76 3.97
N ILE A 293 16.10 -23.77 3.26
CA ILE A 293 15.22 -24.92 3.12
C ILE A 293 15.56 -25.62 1.80
N SER A 294 16.12 -26.81 1.87
CA SER A 294 16.28 -27.65 0.68
C SER A 294 14.95 -28.37 0.35
N PRO A 295 14.70 -28.73 -0.92
CA PRO A 295 13.50 -29.47 -1.32
C PRO A 295 13.31 -30.80 -0.56
N GLU A 296 14.40 -31.41 -0.07
CA GLU A 296 14.36 -32.63 0.73
C GLU A 296 13.86 -32.40 2.17
N LEU A 297 14.10 -31.21 2.75
CA LEU A 297 13.68 -30.84 4.10
C LEU A 297 12.17 -30.54 4.18
N GLN A 298 11.54 -30.13 3.07
CA GLN A 298 10.08 -29.92 2.99
C GLN A 298 9.27 -31.22 3.06
N LEU A 299 9.88 -32.36 2.73
CA LEU A 299 9.24 -33.68 2.76
C LEU A 299 9.37 -34.40 4.11
N GLN A 300 10.27 -33.93 4.98
CA GLN A 300 10.46 -34.48 6.31
C GLN A 300 9.59 -33.70 7.29
N GLY A 301 8.85 -34.42 8.15
CA GLY A 301 7.93 -33.80 9.11
C GLY A 301 8.61 -32.78 10.04
N PRO A 302 7.82 -32.03 10.85
CA PRO A 302 8.30 -30.87 11.59
C PRO A 302 9.46 -31.13 12.56
N GLU A 303 9.69 -32.40 12.94
CA GLU A 303 10.77 -32.81 13.84
C GLU A 303 12.17 -32.86 13.19
N ASN A 304 12.28 -32.88 11.85
CA ASN A 304 13.55 -33.12 11.15
C ASN A 304 14.20 -31.88 10.50
N ILE A 305 13.57 -30.71 10.57
CA ILE A 305 14.12 -29.47 9.97
C ILE A 305 15.28 -28.90 10.81
N LEU A 306 15.50 -29.44 12.02
CA LEU A 306 16.55 -29.04 12.94
C LEU A 306 17.86 -29.80 12.71
N LEU A 307 18.54 -29.57 11.58
CA LEU A 307 19.95 -29.97 11.42
C LEU A 307 20.78 -28.94 10.64
N LYS A 308 20.96 -27.75 11.20
CA LYS A 308 22.25 -27.16 11.63
C LYS A 308 22.13 -25.67 11.89
#